data_AF-A0A2R6LZD2-F1
#
_entry.id   AF-A0A2R6LZD2-F1
#
_cell.length_a   1.000
_cell.length_b   1.000
_cell.length_c   1.000
_cell.angle_alpha   90.00
_cell.angle_beta   90.00
_cell.angle_gamma   90.00
#
_symmetry.space_group_name_H-M   'P 1'
#
loop_
_entity.id
_entity.type
_entity.pdbx_description
1 polymer ?
#
loop_
_entity_poly.entity_id
_entity_poly.type
_entity_poly.pdbx_seq_one_letter_code
_entity_poly.pdbx_strand_id
1 'polypeptide(L)'
;MNRRQYLGTVAGTGAVAAAGCLGGGGYETTEVNGESVPLAPTDDAYDWYENENLVVVDARSRTEWEHTRIAGAVWSPAPEGQQGSDPVEQYSEDRRILTYCGCPHHLSTQRAASLIADGYEEVYALDKGIRDWIDQQYPIEGENVAQRLPTYEIQGETSSDAAGEEVWVREPQSGQREPSVIGSDGSYEVTFHFVEIDESTPLTVETPEYEVRAPLGTLTGTTVTPALV
;
A
#
# COMPACT_ATOMS: atom_id res chain seq x y z
N MET A 1 -11.22 58.75 -44.17
CA MET A 1 -9.88 59.23 -44.52
C MET A 1 -8.99 59.21 -43.28
N ASN A 2 -7.80 58.63 -43.42
CA ASN A 2 -6.58 58.82 -42.64
C ASN A 2 -6.45 58.21 -41.22
N ARG A 3 -5.84 57.01 -41.23
CA ARG A 3 -4.61 56.62 -40.52
C ARG A 3 -4.07 57.61 -39.47
N ARG A 4 -3.83 57.08 -38.27
CA ARG A 4 -2.53 57.23 -37.58
C ARG A 4 -2.27 55.99 -36.70
N GLN A 5 -1.20 55.29 -37.06
CA GLN A 5 -0.54 54.26 -36.28
C GLN A 5 0.18 54.92 -35.10
N TYR A 6 0.19 54.29 -33.94
CA TYR A 6 1.33 54.35 -33.03
C TYR A 6 1.70 52.93 -32.62
N LEU A 7 2.98 52.64 -32.85
CA LEU A 7 3.71 51.44 -32.44
C LEU A 7 3.80 51.39 -30.91
N GLY A 8 3.50 50.21 -30.36
CA GLY A 8 3.88 49.80 -29.03
C GLY A 8 4.37 48.35 -29.12
N THR A 9 5.62 48.18 -29.54
CA THR A 9 6.39 46.95 -29.32
C THR A 9 6.68 46.84 -27.82
N VAL A 10 6.45 45.68 -27.19
CA VAL A 10 7.37 45.02 -26.23
C VAL A 10 6.78 43.66 -25.83
N ALA A 11 7.58 42.63 -26.10
CA ALA A 11 7.70 41.31 -25.47
C ALA A 11 6.42 40.51 -25.14
N GLY A 12 6.16 39.50 -25.98
CA GLY A 12 5.55 38.27 -25.49
C GLY A 12 6.54 37.56 -24.58
N THR A 13 6.20 37.44 -23.30
CA THR A 13 6.78 36.41 -22.43
C THR A 13 6.08 35.11 -22.78
N GLY A 14 6.75 34.27 -23.56
CA GLY A 14 6.49 32.85 -23.51
C GLY A 14 6.66 32.39 -22.07
N ALA A 15 5.64 31.77 -21.51
CA ALA A 15 5.82 30.97 -20.31
C ALA A 15 6.68 29.76 -20.72
N VAL A 16 7.99 29.94 -20.57
CA VAL A 16 8.92 28.81 -20.44
C VAL A 16 8.51 28.11 -19.16
N ALA A 17 7.97 26.90 -19.26
CA ALA A 17 7.81 26.01 -18.13
C ALA A 17 9.21 25.74 -17.58
N ALA A 18 9.59 26.47 -16.54
CA ALA A 18 10.81 26.23 -15.80
C ALA A 18 10.61 24.94 -15.01
N ALA A 19 11.36 23.92 -15.37
CA ALA A 19 11.64 22.78 -14.50
C ALA A 19 12.27 23.28 -13.20
N GLY A 20 11.80 22.72 -12.08
CA GLY A 20 12.50 22.72 -10.80
C GLY A 20 12.38 24.00 -9.96
N CYS A 21 11.46 23.97 -8.99
CA CYS A 21 11.67 24.55 -7.67
C CYS A 21 11.05 23.59 -6.65
N LEU A 22 11.90 23.01 -5.81
CA LEU A 22 11.58 22.19 -4.64
C LEU A 22 10.47 22.88 -3.83
N GLY A 23 9.26 22.33 -3.90
CA GLY A 23 8.06 22.91 -3.31
C GLY A 23 7.97 22.61 -1.83
N GLY A 24 7.85 23.67 -1.01
CA GLY A 24 7.50 23.53 0.39
C GLY A 24 6.07 23.01 0.55
N GLY A 25 5.96 21.91 1.30
CA GLY A 25 4.74 21.17 1.61
C GLY A 25 5.07 19.68 1.51
N GLY A 26 5.67 19.10 2.55
CA GLY A 26 5.94 17.66 2.57
C GLY A 26 4.65 16.85 2.42
N TYR A 27 4.78 15.57 2.05
CA TYR A 27 3.64 14.65 2.01
C TYR A 27 2.98 14.50 3.37
N GLU A 28 1.71 14.07 3.38
CA GLU A 28 1.07 13.58 4.59
C GLU A 28 1.89 12.44 5.19
N THR A 29 1.98 12.39 6.51
CA THR A 29 2.71 11.35 7.23
C THR A 29 1.81 10.57 8.15
N THR A 30 2.15 9.31 8.37
CA THR A 30 1.56 8.47 9.42
C THR A 30 2.65 8.01 10.39
N GLU A 31 2.32 7.99 11.67
CA GLU A 31 3.23 7.52 12.73
C GLU A 31 3.12 6.00 12.86
N VAL A 32 4.22 5.27 12.69
CA VAL A 32 4.28 3.82 12.87
C VAL A 32 5.57 3.47 13.61
N ASN A 33 5.45 2.75 14.73
CA ASN A 33 6.58 2.32 15.56
C ASN A 33 7.54 3.46 16.00
N GLY A 34 7.03 4.69 16.10
CA GLY A 34 7.81 5.87 16.48
C GLY A 34 8.48 6.60 15.31
N GLU A 35 8.24 6.14 14.07
CA GLU A 35 8.72 6.77 12.85
C GLU A 35 7.59 7.47 12.09
N SER A 36 7.88 8.65 11.57
CA SER A 36 6.99 9.43 10.71
C SER A 36 7.15 9.00 9.25
N VAL A 37 6.27 8.15 8.75
CA VAL A 37 6.32 7.62 7.38
C VAL A 37 5.57 8.54 6.41
N PRO A 38 6.23 9.12 5.38
CA PRO A 38 5.56 9.92 4.37
C PRO A 38 4.79 9.05 3.35
N LEU A 39 3.58 9.48 3.02
CA LEU A 39 2.67 8.83 2.08
C LEU A 39 2.79 9.47 0.69
N ALA A 40 3.44 8.77 -0.23
CA ALA A 40 3.62 9.25 -1.59
C ALA A 40 2.34 9.06 -2.42
N PRO A 41 1.81 10.13 -3.06
CA PRO A 41 0.74 10.00 -4.04
C PRO A 41 1.17 9.12 -5.22
N THR A 42 0.22 8.37 -5.79
CA THR A 42 0.52 7.42 -6.89
C THR A 42 1.15 8.10 -8.12
N ASP A 43 0.73 9.32 -8.46
CA ASP A 43 1.26 10.03 -9.62
C ASP A 43 2.72 10.46 -9.42
N ASP A 44 3.05 10.98 -8.23
CA ASP A 44 4.43 11.34 -7.88
C ASP A 44 5.33 10.09 -7.82
N ALA A 45 4.80 8.98 -7.29
CA ALA A 45 5.49 7.68 -7.28
C ALA A 45 5.75 7.16 -8.70
N TYR A 46 4.79 7.34 -9.62
CA TYR A 46 4.94 6.95 -11.01
C TYR A 46 5.99 7.82 -11.73
N ASP A 47 6.01 9.13 -11.49
CA ASP A 47 7.07 10.00 -12.00
C ASP A 47 8.46 9.53 -11.55
N TRP A 48 8.64 9.11 -10.29
CA TRP A 48 9.91 8.56 -9.82
C TRP A 48 10.28 7.23 -10.49
N TYR A 49 9.26 6.39 -10.71
CA TYR A 49 9.40 5.10 -11.40
C TYR A 49 9.89 5.28 -12.84
N GLU A 50 9.27 6.18 -13.62
CA GLU A 50 9.66 6.43 -15.02
C GLU A 50 11.08 6.99 -15.17
N ASN A 51 11.58 7.68 -14.15
CA ASN A 51 12.93 8.25 -14.14
C ASN A 51 14.00 7.29 -13.60
N GLU A 52 13.68 6.00 -13.38
CA GLU A 52 14.57 4.97 -12.82
C GLU A 52 15.24 5.37 -11.50
N ASN A 53 14.60 6.27 -10.75
CA ASN A 53 15.12 6.85 -9.50
C ASN A 53 14.41 6.29 -8.27
N LEU A 54 14.04 5.02 -8.33
CA LEU A 54 13.23 4.38 -7.30
C LEU A 54 13.60 2.91 -7.11
N VAL A 55 13.66 2.47 -5.86
CA VAL A 55 13.55 1.05 -5.50
C VAL A 55 12.11 0.81 -5.05
N VAL A 56 11.39 -0.05 -5.78
CA VAL A 56 10.00 -0.39 -5.44
C VAL A 56 10.01 -1.66 -4.60
N VAL A 57 9.32 -1.63 -3.46
CA VAL A 57 9.36 -2.68 -2.44
C VAL A 57 7.95 -3.17 -2.14
N ASP A 58 7.69 -4.46 -2.41
CA ASP A 58 6.41 -5.10 -2.08
C ASP A 58 6.45 -5.65 -0.65
N ALA A 59 5.58 -5.10 0.21
CA ALA A 59 5.48 -5.44 1.62
C ALA A 59 4.50 -6.60 1.91
N ARG A 60 3.87 -7.16 0.87
CA ARG A 60 2.86 -8.24 0.99
C ARG A 60 3.49 -9.62 1.11
N SER A 61 2.64 -10.65 1.14
CA SER A 61 3.10 -12.04 1.09
C SER A 61 3.84 -12.36 -0.21
N ARG A 62 4.64 -13.44 -0.18
CA ARG A 62 5.32 -13.94 -1.37
C ARG A 62 4.34 -14.30 -2.48
N THR A 63 3.24 -14.96 -2.11
CA THR A 63 2.17 -15.39 -3.02
C THR A 63 1.60 -14.20 -3.80
N GLU A 64 1.34 -13.08 -3.12
CA GLU A 64 0.84 -11.87 -3.77
C GLU A 64 1.87 -11.23 -4.71
N TRP A 65 3.15 -11.20 -4.31
CA TRP A 65 4.25 -10.67 -5.12
C TRP A 65 4.52 -11.52 -6.38
N GLU A 66 4.45 -12.85 -6.26
CA GLU A 66 4.60 -13.78 -7.39
C GLU A 66 3.40 -13.66 -8.35
N HIS A 67 2.18 -13.54 -7.81
CA HIS A 67 0.96 -13.44 -8.63
C HIS A 67 0.88 -12.13 -9.44
N THR A 68 0.94 -10.97 -8.78
CA THR A 68 0.89 -9.65 -9.44
C THR A 68 1.53 -8.58 -8.56
N ARG A 69 2.52 -7.88 -9.11
CA ARG A 69 3.31 -6.83 -8.43
C ARG A 69 3.56 -5.65 -9.37
N ILE A 70 3.96 -4.50 -8.80
CA ILE A 70 4.53 -3.40 -9.60
C ILE A 70 5.78 -3.91 -10.32
N ALA A 71 5.91 -3.61 -11.61
CA ALA A 71 6.98 -4.15 -12.44
C ALA A 71 8.37 -3.74 -11.91
N GLY A 72 9.25 -4.71 -11.67
CA GLY A 72 10.58 -4.49 -11.09
C GLY A 72 10.61 -4.38 -9.57
N ALA A 73 9.48 -4.54 -8.87
CA ALA A 73 9.45 -4.51 -7.41
C ALA A 73 10.21 -5.71 -6.80
N VAL A 74 11.02 -5.43 -5.78
CA VAL A 74 11.64 -6.48 -4.94
C VAL A 74 10.70 -6.89 -3.82
N TRP A 75 10.75 -8.16 -3.41
CA TRP A 75 9.94 -8.66 -2.29
C TRP A 75 10.65 -8.42 -0.96
N SER A 76 10.07 -7.62 -0.08
CA SER A 76 10.56 -7.37 1.28
C SER A 76 9.33 -7.25 2.20
N PRO A 77 8.83 -8.38 2.72
CA PRO A 77 7.53 -8.42 3.40
C PRO A 77 7.56 -7.62 4.70
N ALA A 78 6.46 -6.97 5.06
CA ALA A 78 6.35 -6.30 6.36
C ALA A 78 6.47 -7.29 7.54
N PRO A 79 6.84 -6.82 8.74
CA PRO A 79 7.43 -5.51 9.00
C PRO A 79 8.94 -5.48 8.69
N GLU A 80 9.66 -6.59 8.92
CA GLU A 80 11.13 -6.58 8.94
C GLU A 80 11.81 -7.04 7.65
N GLY A 81 11.04 -7.37 6.61
CA GLY A 81 11.61 -7.93 5.40
C GLY A 81 11.97 -9.41 5.53
N GLN A 82 12.86 -9.87 4.65
CA GLN A 82 13.37 -11.25 4.65
C GLN A 82 14.52 -11.40 5.64
N GLN A 83 14.50 -12.46 6.45
CA GLN A 83 15.56 -12.71 7.42
C GLN A 83 16.88 -13.11 6.73
N GLY A 84 17.91 -12.26 6.86
CA GLY A 84 19.30 -12.55 6.48
C GLY A 84 19.60 -12.52 4.97
N SER A 85 18.65 -12.07 4.15
CA SER A 85 18.83 -11.93 2.70
C SER A 85 17.81 -10.97 2.09
N ASP A 86 17.47 -9.89 2.80
CA ASP A 86 16.51 -8.93 2.27
C ASP A 86 17.11 -8.20 1.06
N PRO A 87 16.42 -8.18 -0.10
CA PRO A 87 16.95 -7.55 -1.30
C PRO A 87 17.12 -6.03 -1.16
N VAL A 88 16.51 -5.38 -0.16
CA VAL A 88 16.69 -3.94 0.09
C VAL A 88 18.11 -3.65 0.59
N GLU A 89 18.75 -4.58 1.31
CA GLU A 89 20.10 -4.42 1.89
C GLU A 89 21.21 -4.22 0.84
N GLN A 90 20.94 -4.47 -0.43
CA GLN A 90 21.91 -4.26 -1.52
C GLN A 90 21.99 -2.80 -1.99
N TYR A 91 21.02 -1.97 -1.61
CA TYR A 91 20.95 -0.56 -2.00
C TYR A 91 21.62 0.32 -0.94
N SER A 92 22.09 1.50 -1.35
CA SER A 92 22.61 2.49 -0.41
C SER A 92 21.50 3.15 0.39
N GLU A 93 21.81 3.61 1.61
CA GLU A 93 20.86 4.25 2.54
C GLU A 93 20.25 5.55 1.98
N ASP A 94 20.97 6.24 1.08
CA ASP A 94 20.50 7.44 0.38
C ASP A 94 19.60 7.14 -0.83
N ARG A 95 19.36 5.85 -1.13
CA ARG A 95 18.50 5.47 -2.25
C ARG A 95 17.03 5.67 -1.89
N ARG A 96 16.29 6.32 -2.78
CA ARG A 96 14.83 6.41 -2.68
C ARG A 96 14.15 5.05 -2.75
N ILE A 97 13.34 4.76 -1.73
CA ILE A 97 12.56 3.54 -1.58
C ILE A 97 11.07 3.90 -1.51
N LEU A 98 10.25 3.18 -2.27
CA LEU A 98 8.79 3.20 -2.16
C LEU A 98 8.29 1.81 -1.76
N THR A 99 7.75 1.68 -0.55
CA THR A 99 7.04 0.48 -0.11
C THR A 99 5.58 0.54 -0.55
N TYR A 100 4.97 -0.61 -0.82
CA TYR A 100 3.54 -0.68 -1.10
C TYR A 100 2.93 -1.99 -0.59
N CYS A 101 1.62 -1.98 -0.35
CA CYS A 101 0.85 -3.18 -0.03
C CYS A 101 -0.48 -3.21 -0.81
N GLY A 102 -1.38 -4.12 -0.40
CA GLY A 102 -2.67 -4.32 -1.05
C GLY A 102 -3.60 -3.14 -0.85
N CYS A 103 -3.77 -2.67 0.39
CA CYS A 103 -4.68 -1.59 0.77
C CYS A 103 -4.29 -0.84 2.06
N PRO A 104 -4.80 0.39 2.18
CA PRO A 104 -4.22 1.50 1.42
C PRO A 104 -2.70 1.54 1.60
N HIS A 105 -2.21 1.42 2.84
CA HIS A 105 -0.79 1.46 3.13
C HIS A 105 -0.39 0.81 4.46
N HIS A 106 -1.21 -0.06 5.06
CA HIS A 106 -0.94 -0.55 6.42
C HIS A 106 0.35 -1.38 6.54
N LEU A 107 0.52 -2.43 5.72
CA LEU A 107 1.75 -3.23 5.73
C LEU A 107 2.94 -2.44 5.18
N SER A 108 2.71 -1.58 4.17
CA SER A 108 3.78 -0.77 3.59
C SER A 108 4.33 0.27 4.56
N THR A 109 3.51 0.87 5.41
CA THR A 109 3.99 1.83 6.41
C THR A 109 4.74 1.13 7.53
N GLN A 110 4.34 -0.09 7.92
CA GLN A 110 5.17 -0.92 8.82
C GLN A 110 6.54 -1.19 8.22
N ARG A 111 6.62 -1.62 6.95
CA ARG A 111 7.91 -1.86 6.30
C ARG A 111 8.74 -0.59 6.15
N ALA A 112 8.10 0.52 5.77
CA ALA A 112 8.77 1.81 5.64
C ALA A 112 9.34 2.29 6.99
N ALA A 113 8.58 2.15 8.08
CA ALA A 113 9.04 2.51 9.42
C ALA A 113 10.29 1.71 9.83
N SER A 114 10.30 0.39 9.61
CA SER A 114 11.50 -0.42 9.88
C SER A 114 12.71 0.05 9.06
N LEU A 115 12.53 0.37 7.78
CA LEU A 115 13.62 0.88 6.93
C LEU A 115 14.13 2.27 7.39
N ILE A 116 13.24 3.16 7.82
CA ILE A 116 13.64 4.46 8.38
C ILE A 116 14.45 4.24 9.67
N ALA A 117 13.98 3.37 10.56
CA ALA A 117 14.68 3.03 11.80
C ALA A 117 16.06 2.39 11.54
N ASP A 118 16.20 1.66 10.43
CA ASP A 118 17.45 1.06 9.97
C ASP A 118 18.41 2.06 9.29
N GLY A 119 17.99 3.31 9.06
CA GLY A 119 18.85 4.41 8.59
C GLY A 119 18.68 4.83 7.13
N TYR A 120 17.70 4.28 6.41
CA TYR A 120 17.41 4.72 5.04
C TYR A 120 16.78 6.13 5.03
N GLU A 121 17.28 7.01 4.16
CA GLU A 121 17.01 8.45 4.22
C GLU A 121 15.76 8.88 3.43
N GLU A 122 15.49 8.23 2.29
CA GLU A 122 14.41 8.57 1.37
C GLU A 122 13.37 7.43 1.26
N VAL A 123 12.65 7.14 2.34
CA VAL A 123 11.64 6.07 2.39
C VAL A 123 10.23 6.62 2.38
N TYR A 124 9.38 6.09 1.50
CA TYR A 124 7.97 6.46 1.35
C TYR A 124 7.09 5.22 1.30
N ALA A 125 5.84 5.32 1.77
CA ALA A 125 4.81 4.32 1.48
C ALA A 125 3.87 4.85 0.38
N LEU A 126 3.50 3.99 -0.58
CA LEU A 126 2.53 4.33 -1.61
C LEU A 126 1.15 4.48 -0.98
N ASP A 127 0.59 5.69 -1.03
CA ASP A 127 -0.61 6.07 -0.29
C ASP A 127 -1.82 5.14 -0.53
N LYS A 128 -2.03 4.71 -1.77
CA LYS A 128 -3.23 3.94 -2.14
C LYS A 128 -2.96 2.48 -2.47
N GLY A 129 -1.72 2.02 -2.28
CA GLY A 129 -1.30 0.66 -2.56
C GLY A 129 -1.34 0.30 -4.05
N ILE A 130 -1.10 -0.98 -4.35
CA ILE A 130 -0.99 -1.48 -5.73
C ILE A 130 -2.31 -1.41 -6.50
N ARG A 131 -3.47 -1.39 -5.83
CA ARG A 131 -4.76 -1.35 -6.52
C ARG A 131 -4.93 -0.06 -7.32
N ASP A 132 -4.59 1.08 -6.74
CA ASP A 132 -4.64 2.37 -7.45
C ASP A 132 -3.63 2.39 -8.61
N TRP A 133 -2.43 1.84 -8.40
CA TRP A 133 -1.43 1.67 -9.47
C TRP A 133 -1.97 0.86 -10.67
N ILE A 134 -2.66 -0.24 -10.40
CA ILE A 134 -3.33 -1.06 -11.44
C ILE A 134 -4.47 -0.30 -12.10
N ASP A 135 -5.31 0.39 -11.31
CA ASP A 135 -6.45 1.18 -11.82
C ASP A 135 -5.98 2.31 -12.75
N GLN A 136 -4.78 2.87 -12.51
CA GLN A 136 -4.11 3.85 -13.37
C GLN A 136 -3.40 3.25 -14.59
N GLN A 137 -3.45 1.92 -14.75
CA GLN A 137 -2.81 1.17 -15.84
C GLN A 137 -1.28 1.31 -15.88
N TYR A 138 -0.66 1.56 -14.72
CA TYR A 138 0.79 1.63 -14.60
C TYR A 138 1.44 0.23 -14.65
N PRO A 139 2.75 0.14 -14.95
CA PRO A 139 3.41 -1.13 -15.22
C PRO A 139 3.35 -2.14 -14.07
N ILE A 140 2.90 -3.35 -14.37
CA ILE A 140 2.82 -4.49 -13.46
C ILE A 140 3.40 -5.75 -14.10
N GLU A 141 3.82 -6.70 -13.28
CA GLU A 141 4.30 -8.02 -13.71
C GLU A 141 3.89 -9.11 -12.71
N GLY A 142 4.09 -10.37 -13.06
CA GLY A 142 3.73 -11.51 -12.21
C GLY A 142 3.46 -12.77 -13.02
N GLU A 143 3.22 -13.88 -12.34
CA GLU A 143 2.88 -15.17 -12.97
C GLU A 143 1.45 -15.17 -13.52
N ASN A 144 0.54 -14.49 -12.83
CA ASN A 144 -0.88 -14.40 -13.17
C ASN A 144 -1.32 -12.93 -13.13
N VAL A 145 -0.73 -12.10 -14.03
CA VAL A 145 -0.97 -10.65 -14.07
C VAL A 145 -2.47 -10.34 -14.11
N ALA A 146 -2.99 -9.83 -13.00
CA ALA A 146 -4.38 -9.47 -12.85
C ALA A 146 -4.54 -7.94 -12.96
N GLN A 147 -5.20 -7.50 -14.04
CA GLN A 147 -5.61 -6.10 -14.22
C GLN A 147 -6.76 -5.69 -13.28
N ARG A 148 -7.27 -6.64 -12.49
CA ARG A 148 -8.24 -6.43 -11.42
C ARG A 148 -8.03 -7.52 -10.38
N LEU A 149 -7.60 -7.13 -9.20
CA LEU A 149 -7.47 -8.06 -8.07
C LEU A 149 -8.87 -8.48 -7.59
N PRO A 150 -9.04 -9.73 -7.12
CA PRO A 150 -10.27 -10.13 -6.46
C PRO A 150 -10.52 -9.23 -5.24
N THR A 151 -11.76 -9.10 -4.82
CA THR A 151 -12.14 -8.31 -3.65
C THR A 151 -13.10 -9.12 -2.82
N TYR A 152 -12.78 -9.26 -1.54
CA TYR A 152 -13.59 -9.95 -0.56
C TYR A 152 -13.84 -9.02 0.62
N GLU A 153 -14.95 -9.25 1.30
CA GLU A 153 -15.36 -8.48 2.46
C GLU A 153 -15.78 -9.44 3.55
N ILE A 154 -15.22 -9.27 4.75
CA ILE A 154 -15.66 -9.96 5.96
C ILE A 154 -16.14 -8.90 6.94
N GLN A 155 -17.36 -9.10 7.45
CA GLN A 155 -17.93 -8.28 8.51
C GLN A 155 -17.96 -9.08 9.81
N GLY A 156 -17.76 -8.42 10.94
CA GLY A 156 -17.85 -9.07 12.23
C GLY A 156 -18.00 -8.11 13.40
N GLU A 157 -18.13 -8.70 14.58
CA GLU A 157 -18.38 -7.99 15.83
C GLU A 157 -17.55 -8.61 16.96
N THR A 158 -16.94 -7.74 17.77
CA THR A 158 -16.24 -8.07 19.02
C THR A 158 -16.67 -7.08 20.12
N SER A 159 -16.14 -7.15 21.34
CA SER A 159 -16.42 -6.13 22.36
C SER A 159 -15.98 -4.74 21.90
N SER A 160 -16.76 -3.72 22.27
CA SER A 160 -16.36 -2.32 22.14
C SER A 160 -15.10 -1.96 22.93
N ASP A 161 -14.69 -2.80 23.89
CA ASP A 161 -13.43 -2.61 24.62
C ASP A 161 -12.19 -2.76 23.73
N ALA A 162 -12.33 -3.42 22.56
CA ALA A 162 -11.28 -3.54 21.54
C ALA A 162 -11.33 -2.40 20.50
N ALA A 163 -12.12 -1.35 20.72
CA ALA A 163 -12.20 -0.22 19.78
C ALA A 163 -10.83 0.43 19.53
N GLY A 164 -10.51 0.63 18.26
CA GLY A 164 -9.21 1.17 17.81
C GLY A 164 -8.09 0.14 17.70
N GLU A 165 -8.29 -1.08 18.21
CA GLU A 165 -7.38 -2.21 17.96
C GLU A 165 -7.61 -2.81 16.57
N GLU A 166 -6.70 -3.69 16.17
CA GLU A 166 -6.74 -4.33 14.87
C GLU A 166 -7.52 -5.65 14.88
N VAL A 167 -8.24 -5.88 13.78
CA VAL A 167 -8.68 -7.22 13.38
C VAL A 167 -7.83 -7.67 12.19
N TRP A 168 -7.44 -8.94 12.18
CA TRP A 168 -6.62 -9.53 11.13
C TRP A 168 -7.36 -10.66 10.41
N VAL A 169 -7.42 -10.57 9.08
CA VAL A 169 -7.74 -11.71 8.22
C VAL A 169 -6.43 -12.32 7.72
N ARG A 170 -6.28 -13.64 7.84
CA ARG A 170 -5.05 -14.36 7.46
C ARG A 170 -5.39 -15.62 6.67
N GLU A 171 -4.64 -15.87 5.60
CA GLU A 171 -4.55 -17.19 4.97
C GLU A 171 -3.21 -17.82 5.39
N PRO A 172 -3.23 -18.84 6.25
CA PRO A 172 -2.03 -19.31 6.94
C PRO A 172 -1.03 -20.06 6.04
N GLN A 173 -1.43 -20.55 4.86
CA GLN A 173 -0.53 -21.32 3.99
C GLN A 173 0.32 -20.43 3.09
N SER A 174 -0.30 -19.42 2.48
CA SER A 174 0.28 -18.43 1.57
C SER A 174 0.90 -17.24 2.32
N GLY A 175 0.54 -17.05 3.59
CA GLY A 175 0.99 -15.92 4.41
C GLY A 175 0.30 -14.60 4.08
N GLN A 176 -0.72 -14.62 3.22
CA GLN A 176 -1.56 -13.47 2.91
C GLN A 176 -2.27 -12.98 4.16
N ARG A 177 -2.28 -11.66 4.37
CA ARG A 177 -2.89 -11.06 5.54
C ARG A 177 -3.36 -9.65 5.26
N GLU A 178 -4.50 -9.28 5.85
CA GLU A 178 -5.06 -7.94 5.77
C GLU A 178 -5.56 -7.52 7.15
N PRO A 179 -5.13 -6.36 7.67
CA PRO A 179 -5.70 -5.78 8.87
C PRO A 179 -6.88 -4.86 8.56
N SER A 180 -7.73 -4.62 9.55
CA SER A 180 -8.64 -3.49 9.62
C SER A 180 -8.74 -3.00 11.06
N VAL A 181 -9.43 -1.88 11.27
CA VAL A 181 -9.59 -1.28 12.60
C VAL A 181 -10.98 -1.58 13.14
N ILE A 182 -11.05 -1.98 14.41
CA ILE A 182 -12.31 -2.20 15.12
C ILE A 182 -12.96 -0.86 15.47
N GLY A 183 -14.22 -0.72 15.08
CA GLY A 183 -15.04 0.47 15.34
C GLY A 183 -15.37 0.66 16.82
N SER A 184 -15.84 1.87 17.16
CA SER A 184 -16.17 2.24 18.56
C SER A 184 -17.28 1.41 19.20
N ASP A 185 -18.10 0.75 18.38
CA ASP A 185 -19.17 -0.15 18.81
C ASP A 185 -18.75 -1.64 18.79
N GLY A 186 -17.49 -1.93 18.46
CA GLY A 186 -16.97 -3.29 18.33
C GLY A 186 -17.21 -3.94 16.97
N SER A 187 -17.90 -3.26 16.04
CA SER A 187 -18.05 -3.74 14.67
C SER A 187 -16.76 -3.58 13.87
N TYR A 188 -16.54 -4.44 12.89
CA TYR A 188 -15.46 -4.29 11.93
C TYR A 188 -15.85 -4.80 10.55
N GLU A 189 -15.18 -4.25 9.54
CA GLU A 189 -15.24 -4.69 8.15
C GLU A 189 -13.80 -4.79 7.64
N VAL A 190 -13.46 -5.93 7.04
CA VAL A 190 -12.16 -6.16 6.42
C VAL A 190 -12.36 -6.37 4.93
N THR A 191 -11.91 -5.41 4.12
CA THR A 191 -11.82 -5.56 2.67
C THR A 191 -10.43 -6.03 2.30
N PHE A 192 -10.31 -7.16 1.61
CA PHE A 192 -9.02 -7.74 1.26
C PHE A 192 -8.99 -8.31 -0.16
N HIS A 193 -7.77 -8.55 -0.66
CA HIS A 193 -7.50 -8.82 -2.07
C HIS A 193 -6.65 -10.07 -2.30
N PHE A 194 -6.83 -11.07 -1.45
CA PHE A 194 -6.03 -12.29 -1.51
C PHE A 194 -6.21 -13.00 -2.85
N VAL A 195 -5.11 -13.52 -3.38
CA VAL A 195 -5.04 -14.29 -4.62
C VAL A 195 -4.94 -15.77 -4.29
N GLU A 196 -5.25 -16.62 -5.27
CA GLU A 196 -5.15 -18.08 -5.14
C GLU A 196 -6.01 -18.69 -4.01
N ILE A 197 -7.16 -18.06 -3.73
CA ILE A 197 -8.15 -18.55 -2.76
C ILE A 197 -9.51 -18.79 -3.42
N ASP A 198 -10.30 -19.69 -2.82
CA ASP A 198 -11.68 -20.02 -3.20
C ASP A 198 -12.60 -20.11 -1.98
N GLU A 199 -13.91 -20.33 -2.19
CA GLU A 199 -14.90 -20.41 -1.11
C GLU A 199 -14.59 -21.47 -0.03
N SER A 200 -13.83 -22.50 -0.38
CA SER A 200 -13.43 -23.57 0.54
C SER A 200 -12.15 -23.27 1.32
N THR A 201 -11.41 -22.24 0.91
CA THR A 201 -10.11 -21.89 1.49
C THR A 201 -10.28 -21.43 2.94
N PRO A 202 -9.61 -22.09 3.92
CA PRO A 202 -9.75 -21.73 5.32
C PRO A 202 -8.97 -20.45 5.65
N LEU A 203 -9.67 -19.42 6.10
CA LEU A 203 -9.06 -18.20 6.63
C LEU A 203 -9.21 -18.16 8.14
N THR A 204 -8.32 -17.41 8.78
CA THR A 204 -8.41 -17.04 10.19
C THR A 204 -8.81 -15.57 10.29
N VAL A 205 -9.83 -15.27 11.10
CA VAL A 205 -10.19 -13.92 11.56
C VAL A 205 -9.79 -13.82 13.02
N GLU A 206 -8.90 -12.89 13.34
CA GLU A 206 -8.28 -12.72 14.65
C GLU A 206 -8.56 -11.30 15.16
N THR A 207 -9.20 -11.20 16.31
CA THR A 207 -9.36 -9.95 17.08
C THR A 207 -8.58 -10.08 18.40
N PRO A 208 -8.45 -9.01 19.20
CA PRO A 208 -7.86 -9.12 20.54
C PRO A 208 -8.62 -10.07 21.48
N GLU A 209 -9.89 -10.38 21.20
CA GLU A 209 -10.75 -11.17 22.08
C GLU A 209 -11.01 -12.59 21.59
N TYR A 210 -10.92 -12.85 20.29
CA TYR A 210 -11.20 -14.17 19.74
C TYR A 210 -10.46 -14.45 18.42
N GLU A 211 -10.38 -15.74 18.11
CA GLU A 211 -9.93 -16.25 16.82
C GLU A 211 -10.99 -17.19 16.26
N VAL A 212 -11.41 -16.97 15.01
CA VAL A 212 -12.30 -17.87 14.26
C VAL A 212 -11.59 -18.33 13.00
N ARG A 213 -11.60 -19.64 12.76
CA ARG A 213 -11.09 -20.23 11.52
C ARG A 213 -12.22 -20.93 10.76
N ALA A 214 -12.54 -20.44 9.57
CA ALA A 214 -13.60 -20.99 8.74
C ALA A 214 -13.30 -20.81 7.24
N PRO A 215 -13.98 -21.54 6.34
CA PRO A 215 -13.87 -21.32 4.91
C PRO A 215 -14.26 -19.89 4.51
N LEU A 216 -13.60 -19.34 3.48
CA LEU A 216 -13.89 -18.02 2.92
C LEU A 216 -15.39 -17.81 2.69
N GLY A 217 -16.07 -18.75 2.02
CA GLY A 217 -17.49 -18.63 1.69
C GLY A 217 -18.39 -18.55 2.94
N THR A 218 -17.98 -19.16 4.04
CA THR A 218 -18.66 -19.01 5.33
C THR A 218 -18.43 -17.61 5.88
N LEU A 219 -17.18 -17.14 5.93
CA LEU A 219 -16.80 -15.85 6.52
C LEU A 219 -17.37 -14.66 5.76
N THR A 220 -17.44 -14.71 4.43
CA THR A 220 -18.05 -13.66 3.61
C THR A 220 -19.58 -13.75 3.58
N GLY A 221 -20.16 -14.86 4.06
CA GLY A 221 -21.59 -15.13 4.03
C GLY A 221 -22.33 -14.82 5.34
N THR A 222 -21.61 -14.43 6.40
CA THR A 222 -22.17 -14.20 7.74
C THR A 222 -21.37 -13.15 8.51
N THR A 223 -21.99 -12.55 9.53
CA THR A 223 -21.25 -11.76 10.53
C THR A 223 -20.41 -12.68 11.40
N VAL A 224 -19.11 -12.43 11.46
CA VAL A 224 -18.15 -13.16 12.29
C VAL A 224 -18.28 -12.73 13.74
N THR A 225 -18.48 -13.71 14.62
CA THR A 225 -18.57 -13.51 16.07
C THR A 225 -17.84 -14.66 16.77
N PRO A 226 -17.55 -14.58 18.08
CA PRO A 226 -16.95 -15.70 18.83
C PRO A 226 -17.74 -17.02 18.77
N ALA A 227 -19.03 -16.96 18.40
CA ALA A 227 -19.90 -18.13 18.32
C ALA A 227 -19.84 -18.87 16.96
N LEU A 228 -19.09 -18.36 15.97
CA LEU A 228 -19.03 -18.90 14.61
C LEU A 228 -18.17 -20.19 14.48
N VAL A 229 -17.92 -20.90 15.58
CA VAL A 229 -17.08 -22.12 15.63
C VAL A 229 -17.82 -23.38 15.22
#